data_AF-A0A4Q3J4X5-F1
#
_entry.id   AF-A0A4Q3J4X5-F1
#
_cell.length_a   1.000
_cell.length_b   1.000
_cell.length_c   1.000
_cell.angle_alpha   90.00
_cell.angle_beta   90.00
_cell.angle_gamma   90.00
#
_symmetry.space_group_name_H-M   'P 1'
#
loop_
_entity.id
_entity.type
_entity.pdbx_description
1 polymer ?
#
loop_
_entity_poly.entity_id
_entity_poly.type
_entity_poly.pdbx_seq_one_letter_code
_entity_poly.pdbx_strand_id
1 'polypeptide(L)'
;MLHITDQMVSDAVGIPEVQATLLEAFKSFGTGEAAMQERSRSSAGGIKLSTLGAVIPSQGVLGAKVYSTIGDQFSFVIVLLSSSDGRPLASLEANAITRLRTAACSVIAARHLARPTARRLALFGTGVQAQAHALQMSMAFPLEEIVICPFDDPPGIEDRIAAACGVDV
;
A
#
# COMPACT_ATOMS: atom_id res chain seq x y z
N MET A 1 -0.77 -22.95 8.52
CA MET A 1 0.03 -21.80 8.05
C MET A 1 -0.03 -20.72 9.12
N LEU A 2 0.96 -19.84 9.20
CA LEU A 2 0.94 -18.71 10.14
C LEU A 2 -0.16 -17.71 9.74
N HIS A 3 -0.73 -17.01 10.71
CA HIS A 3 -1.63 -15.88 10.43
C HIS A 3 -0.96 -14.59 10.92
N ILE A 4 -0.75 -13.64 10.01
CA ILE A 4 -0.08 -12.37 10.28
C ILE A 4 -1.15 -11.27 10.32
N THR A 5 -1.27 -10.60 11.46
CA THR A 5 -2.25 -9.53 11.67
C THR A 5 -1.73 -8.17 11.20
N ASP A 6 -2.65 -7.21 11.03
CA ASP A 6 -2.33 -5.82 10.71
C ASP A 6 -1.41 -5.18 11.78
N GLN A 7 -1.54 -5.60 13.04
CA GLN A 7 -0.67 -5.16 14.14
C GLN A 7 0.76 -5.70 13.95
N MET A 8 0.90 -7.01 13.69
CA MET A 8 2.22 -7.61 13.42
C MET A 8 2.92 -6.96 12.23
N VAL A 9 2.18 -6.64 11.15
CA VAL A 9 2.72 -5.89 10.01
C VAL A 9 3.17 -4.50 10.43
N SER A 10 2.35 -3.78 11.22
CA SER A 10 2.67 -2.42 11.65
C SER A 10 3.88 -2.36 12.57
N ASP A 11 4.12 -3.40 13.37
CA ASP A 11 5.26 -3.47 14.29
C ASP A 11 6.55 -3.94 13.60
N ALA A 12 6.44 -4.74 12.54
CA ALA A 12 7.59 -5.39 11.92
C ALA A 12 8.11 -4.71 10.65
N VAL A 13 7.34 -3.82 10.02
CA VAL A 13 7.64 -3.34 8.66
C VAL A 13 7.85 -1.83 8.63
N GLY A 14 9.09 -1.41 8.30
CA GLY A 14 9.45 0.00 8.14
C GLY A 14 9.12 0.57 6.76
N ILE A 15 8.74 1.84 6.69
CA ILE A 15 8.48 2.55 5.41
C ILE A 15 9.64 2.44 4.41
N PRO A 16 10.93 2.65 4.80
CA PRO A 16 12.05 2.51 3.85
C PRO A 16 12.17 1.10 3.27
N GLU A 17 11.93 0.07 4.07
CA GLU A 17 12.00 -1.34 3.66
C GLU A 17 10.89 -1.69 2.67
N VAL A 18 9.67 -1.17 2.89
CA VAL A 18 8.56 -1.31 1.94
C VAL A 18 8.92 -0.71 0.59
N GLN A 19 9.47 0.51 0.58
CA GLN A 19 9.84 1.18 -0.67
C GLN A 19 10.95 0.40 -1.41
N ALA A 20 11.97 -0.05 -0.71
CA ALA A 20 13.05 -0.86 -1.29
C ALA A 20 12.52 -2.18 -1.86
N THR A 21 11.70 -2.92 -1.09
CA THR A 21 11.11 -4.20 -1.49
C THR A 21 10.23 -4.05 -2.74
N LEU A 22 9.40 -3.01 -2.77
CA LEU A 22 8.53 -2.72 -3.92
C LEU A 22 9.33 -2.33 -5.15
N LEU A 23 10.40 -1.53 -5.00
CA LEU A 23 11.24 -1.13 -6.12
C LEU A 23 11.91 -2.34 -6.78
N GLU A 24 12.44 -3.29 -5.99
CA GLU A 24 12.99 -4.54 -6.52
C GLU A 24 11.93 -5.41 -7.18
N ALA A 25 10.72 -5.49 -6.61
CA ALA A 25 9.61 -6.20 -7.23
C ALA A 25 9.22 -5.58 -8.60
N PHE A 26 9.17 -4.25 -8.71
CA PHE A 26 8.90 -3.57 -9.98
C PHE A 26 10.02 -3.79 -11.01
N LYS A 27 11.29 -3.78 -10.59
CA LYS A 27 12.42 -4.09 -11.48
C LYS A 27 12.33 -5.51 -12.02
N SER A 28 12.11 -6.49 -11.14
CA SER A 28 11.97 -7.91 -11.52
C SER A 28 10.77 -8.14 -12.45
N PHE A 29 9.66 -7.41 -12.24
CA PHE A 29 8.54 -7.43 -13.18
C PHE A 29 8.92 -6.80 -14.54
N GLY A 30 9.62 -5.67 -14.54
CA GLY A 30 10.06 -4.97 -15.74
C GLY A 30 11.05 -5.77 -16.61
N THR A 31 11.80 -6.71 -16.01
CA THR A 31 12.70 -7.63 -16.73
C THR A 31 12.06 -8.96 -17.10
N GLY A 32 10.78 -9.20 -16.73
CA GLY A 32 10.07 -10.45 -16.99
C GLY A 32 10.43 -11.61 -16.06
N GLU A 33 11.17 -11.35 -14.98
CA GLU A 33 11.54 -12.33 -13.96
C GLU A 33 10.45 -12.54 -12.90
N ALA A 34 9.54 -11.57 -12.76
CA ALA A 34 8.33 -11.68 -11.98
C ALA A 34 7.08 -11.56 -12.87
N ALA A 35 5.97 -12.11 -12.41
CA ALA A 35 4.69 -12.06 -13.13
C ALA A 35 3.54 -11.67 -12.19
N MET A 36 2.48 -11.09 -12.74
CA MET A 36 1.27 -10.70 -12.01
C MET A 36 0.05 -11.42 -12.57
N GLN A 37 -0.83 -11.85 -11.68
CA GLN A 37 -2.19 -12.24 -12.05
C GLN A 37 -3.05 -10.97 -12.07
N GLU A 38 -3.67 -10.69 -13.21
CA GLU A 38 -4.63 -9.60 -13.33
C GLU A 38 -5.79 -9.77 -12.35
N ARG A 39 -6.40 -8.64 -11.99
CA ARG A 39 -7.53 -8.65 -11.06
C ARG A 39 -8.75 -9.27 -11.74
N SER A 40 -9.08 -10.49 -11.35
CA SER A 40 -10.31 -11.16 -11.75
C SER A 40 -11.41 -10.92 -10.71
N ARG A 41 -12.64 -10.75 -11.19
CA ARG A 41 -13.82 -10.52 -10.35
C ARG A 41 -14.92 -11.50 -10.73
N SER A 42 -15.56 -12.07 -9.71
CA SER A 42 -16.77 -12.88 -9.83
C SER A 42 -17.85 -12.28 -8.94
N SER A 43 -19.12 -12.43 -9.30
CA SER A 43 -20.22 -11.90 -8.51
C SER A 43 -21.46 -12.77 -8.57
N ALA A 44 -22.15 -12.92 -7.44
CA ALA A 44 -23.44 -13.58 -7.35
C ALA A 44 -24.23 -12.99 -6.16
N GLY A 45 -25.53 -12.74 -6.33
CA GLY A 45 -26.40 -12.29 -5.23
C GLY A 45 -25.95 -11.00 -4.52
N GLY A 46 -25.38 -10.03 -5.25
CA GLY A 46 -24.86 -8.78 -4.67
C GLY A 46 -23.52 -8.93 -3.94
N ILE A 47 -22.95 -10.14 -3.87
CA ILE A 47 -21.63 -10.42 -3.30
C ILE A 47 -20.63 -10.47 -4.45
N LYS A 48 -19.51 -9.76 -4.31
CA LYS A 48 -18.39 -9.82 -5.25
C LYS A 48 -17.20 -10.51 -4.58
N LEU A 49 -16.53 -11.39 -5.30
CA LEU A 49 -15.24 -11.97 -4.96
C LEU A 49 -14.22 -11.47 -5.97
N SER A 50 -13.08 -10.98 -5.48
CA SER A 50 -12.01 -10.47 -6.32
C SER A 50 -10.69 -11.13 -5.95
N THR A 51 -9.90 -11.47 -6.96
CA THR A 51 -8.58 -12.07 -6.79
C THR A 51 -7.57 -11.36 -7.68
N LEU A 52 -6.35 -11.19 -7.17
CA LEU A 52 -5.17 -10.80 -7.94
C LEU A 52 -3.95 -11.38 -7.22
N GLY A 53 -2.80 -11.45 -7.88
CA GLY A 53 -1.63 -12.08 -7.29
C GLY A 53 -0.35 -11.77 -8.03
N ALA A 54 0.75 -12.34 -7.54
CA ALA A 54 2.06 -12.23 -8.17
C ALA A 54 2.92 -13.46 -7.85
N VAL A 55 3.88 -13.72 -8.74
CA VAL A 55 4.97 -14.68 -8.58
C VAL A 55 6.27 -13.88 -8.66
N ILE A 56 7.06 -13.87 -7.58
CA ILE A 56 8.30 -13.09 -7.47
C ILE A 56 9.43 -14.01 -6.96
N PRO A 57 10.02 -14.84 -7.85
CA PRO A 57 11.04 -15.82 -7.44
C PRO A 57 12.26 -15.20 -6.79
N SER A 58 12.69 -14.02 -7.24
CA SER A 58 13.81 -13.24 -6.68
C SER A 58 13.61 -12.84 -5.22
N GLN A 59 12.36 -12.79 -4.75
CA GLN A 59 11.98 -12.53 -3.35
C GLN A 59 11.51 -13.79 -2.62
N GLY A 60 11.64 -14.97 -3.24
CA GLY A 60 11.33 -16.26 -2.62
C GLY A 60 9.83 -16.54 -2.43
N VAL A 61 8.94 -15.75 -3.03
CA VAL A 61 7.50 -15.82 -2.74
C VAL A 61 6.61 -15.76 -3.97
N LEU A 62 5.44 -16.36 -3.83
CA LEU A 62 4.26 -16.09 -4.66
C LEU A 62 3.04 -15.96 -3.76
N GLY A 63 1.99 -15.33 -4.25
CA GLY A 63 0.78 -15.17 -3.45
C GLY A 63 -0.35 -14.51 -4.18
N ALA A 64 -1.50 -14.47 -3.52
CA ALA A 64 -2.71 -13.84 -4.00
C ALA A 64 -3.38 -13.02 -2.91
N LYS A 65 -3.93 -11.87 -3.28
CA LYS A 65 -4.89 -11.14 -2.47
C LYS A 65 -6.30 -11.51 -2.94
N VAL A 66 -7.07 -12.05 -2.01
CA VAL A 66 -8.48 -12.39 -2.19
C VAL A 66 -9.30 -11.44 -1.33
N TYR A 67 -10.39 -10.90 -1.88
CA TYR A 67 -11.26 -10.03 -1.09
C TYR A 67 -12.69 -10.07 -1.56
N SER A 68 -13.60 -9.85 -0.61
CA SER A 68 -15.02 -9.67 -0.86
C SER A 68 -15.39 -8.20 -1.01
N THR A 69 -16.47 -7.94 -1.73
CA THR A 69 -17.20 -6.67 -1.65
C THR A 69 -18.68 -6.98 -1.45
N ILE A 70 -19.24 -6.51 -0.33
CA ILE A 70 -20.65 -6.70 0.04
C ILE A 70 -21.19 -5.31 0.44
N GLY A 71 -22.15 -4.79 -0.33
CA GLY A 71 -22.46 -3.36 -0.28
C GLY A 71 -21.20 -2.53 -0.59
N ASP A 72 -20.88 -1.58 0.29
CA ASP A 72 -19.67 -0.74 0.21
C ASP A 72 -18.53 -1.23 1.11
N GLN A 73 -18.67 -2.41 1.72
CA GLN A 73 -17.66 -2.98 2.61
C GLN A 73 -16.72 -3.92 1.86
N PHE A 74 -15.44 -3.87 2.24
CA PHE A 74 -14.40 -4.74 1.72
C PHE A 74 -13.74 -5.52 2.85
N SER A 75 -13.49 -6.81 2.62
CA SER A 75 -12.72 -7.65 3.54
C SER A 75 -11.66 -8.40 2.77
N PHE A 76 -10.42 -8.33 3.22
CA PHE A 76 -9.25 -8.75 2.45
C PHE A 76 -8.46 -9.82 3.19
N VAL A 77 -7.90 -10.76 2.43
CA VAL A 77 -6.88 -11.69 2.91
C VAL A 77 -5.79 -11.83 1.84
N ILE A 78 -4.54 -11.90 2.27
CA ILE A 78 -3.44 -12.32 1.40
C ILE A 78 -3.04 -13.73 1.80
N VAL A 79 -2.80 -14.59 0.80
CA VAL A 79 -2.19 -15.90 1.01
C VAL A 79 -0.81 -15.87 0.38
N LEU A 80 0.20 -16.27 1.15
CA LEU A 80 1.60 -16.29 0.76
C LEU A 80 2.10 -17.74 0.69
N LEU A 81 2.82 -18.06 -0.36
CA LEU A 81 3.44 -19.35 -0.61
C LEU A 81 4.92 -19.16 -0.93
N SER A 82 5.71 -20.20 -0.69
CA SER A 82 7.12 -20.23 -1.08
C SER A 82 7.25 -20.45 -2.59
N SER A 83 8.10 -19.66 -3.26
CA SER A 83 8.42 -19.91 -4.67
C SER A 83 9.39 -21.07 -4.89
N SER A 84 10.05 -21.56 -3.83
CA SER A 84 11.02 -22.67 -3.95
C SER A 84 10.36 -24.05 -3.98
N ASP A 85 9.31 -24.26 -3.19
CA ASP A 85 8.66 -25.56 -2.98
C ASP A 85 7.13 -25.51 -3.10
N GLY A 86 6.55 -24.33 -3.31
CA GLY A 86 5.12 -24.12 -3.50
C GLY A 86 4.27 -24.24 -2.23
N ARG A 87 4.86 -24.46 -1.05
CA ARG A 87 4.06 -24.69 0.17
C ARG A 87 3.45 -23.40 0.71
N PRO A 88 2.25 -23.44 1.33
CA PRO A 88 1.68 -22.29 2.03
C PRO A 88 2.56 -21.85 3.21
N LEU A 89 2.87 -20.56 3.27
CA LEU A 89 3.65 -19.95 4.34
C LEU A 89 2.74 -19.31 5.38
N ALA A 90 1.90 -18.36 4.94
CA ALA A 90 1.06 -17.56 5.82
C ALA A 90 -0.21 -17.04 5.13
N SER A 91 -1.22 -16.73 5.93
CA SER A 91 -2.28 -15.80 5.57
C SER A 91 -2.05 -14.47 6.28
N LEU A 92 -2.46 -13.36 5.66
CA LEU A 92 -2.28 -12.03 6.21
C LEU A 92 -3.58 -11.23 6.14
N GLU A 93 -3.87 -10.48 7.20
CA GLU A 93 -4.73 -9.29 7.09
C GLU A 93 -4.07 -8.28 6.15
N ALA A 94 -4.88 -7.47 5.46
CA ALA A 94 -4.35 -6.67 4.35
C ALA A 94 -4.51 -5.16 4.50
N ASN A 95 -5.00 -4.63 5.63
CA ASN A 95 -5.23 -3.19 5.74
C ASN A 95 -3.91 -2.44 5.95
N ALA A 96 -3.08 -2.88 6.90
CA ALA A 96 -1.79 -2.26 7.20
C ALA A 96 -0.85 -2.30 6.00
N ILE A 97 -0.73 -3.47 5.36
CA ILE A 97 0.11 -3.61 4.16
C ILE A 97 -0.44 -2.77 3.00
N THR A 98 -1.77 -2.68 2.82
CA THR A 98 -2.37 -1.83 1.78
C THR A 98 -2.12 -0.35 2.05
N ARG A 99 -2.22 0.11 3.30
CA ARG A 99 -1.88 1.48 3.72
C ARG A 99 -0.42 1.82 3.39
N LEU A 100 0.52 0.97 3.83
CA LEU A 100 1.95 1.19 3.63
C LEU A 100 2.33 1.17 2.14
N ARG A 101 1.93 0.11 1.42
CA ARG A 101 2.36 -0.11 0.03
C ARG A 101 1.78 0.90 -0.95
N THR A 102 0.61 1.46 -0.65
CA THR A 102 -0.04 2.41 -1.56
C THR A 102 0.69 3.73 -1.59
N ALA A 103 0.97 4.30 -0.41
CA ALA A 103 1.81 5.48 -0.32
C ALA A 103 3.23 5.22 -0.84
N ALA A 104 3.81 4.05 -0.55
CA ALA A 104 5.16 3.71 -1.02
C ALA A 104 5.28 3.64 -2.55
N CYS A 105 4.32 3.00 -3.24
CA CYS A 105 4.27 3.03 -4.71
C CYS A 105 4.23 4.46 -5.26
N SER A 106 3.40 5.32 -4.66
CA SER A 106 3.28 6.72 -5.05
C SER A 106 4.58 7.50 -4.83
N VAL A 107 5.27 7.27 -3.71
CA VAL A 107 6.58 7.89 -3.43
C VAL A 107 7.65 7.43 -4.42
N ILE A 108 7.70 6.14 -4.75
CA ILE A 108 8.63 5.61 -5.76
C ILE A 108 8.39 6.32 -7.10
N ALA A 109 7.13 6.43 -7.54
CA ALA A 109 6.80 7.14 -8.76
C ALA A 109 7.18 8.63 -8.68
N ALA A 110 6.83 9.31 -7.59
CA ALA A 110 7.14 10.73 -7.40
C ALA A 110 8.64 11.00 -7.41
N ARG A 111 9.47 10.14 -6.81
CA ARG A 111 10.94 10.31 -6.83
C ARG A 111 11.53 10.31 -8.25
N HIS A 112 10.87 9.66 -9.20
CA HIS A 112 11.32 9.61 -10.60
C HIS A 112 10.68 10.69 -11.48
N LEU A 113 9.49 11.16 -11.13
CA LEU A 113 8.65 11.97 -12.02
C LEU A 113 8.42 13.41 -11.51
N ALA A 114 8.49 13.64 -10.20
CA ALA A 114 8.30 14.95 -9.60
C ALA A 114 9.62 15.72 -9.53
N ARG A 115 9.53 17.05 -9.38
CA ARG A 115 10.70 17.89 -9.12
C ARG A 115 11.29 17.51 -7.75
N PRO A 116 12.59 17.22 -7.64
CA PRO A 116 13.23 16.90 -6.34
C PRO A 116 13.08 18.00 -5.28
N THR A 117 12.84 19.24 -5.72
CA THR A 117 12.65 20.42 -4.87
C THR A 117 11.17 20.78 -4.66
N ALA A 118 10.23 19.84 -4.87
CA ALA A 118 8.82 20.08 -4.59
C ALA A 118 8.64 20.45 -3.10
N ARG A 119 7.91 21.56 -2.85
CA ARG A 119 7.68 22.11 -1.50
C ARG A 119 6.23 22.01 -1.04
N ARG A 120 5.30 21.72 -1.94
CA ARG A 120 3.86 21.68 -1.63
C ARG A 120 3.24 20.38 -2.09
N LEU A 121 2.41 19.80 -1.24
CA LEU A 121 1.61 18.62 -1.54
C LEU A 121 0.14 18.98 -1.48
N ALA A 122 -0.62 18.67 -2.52
CA ALA A 122 -2.08 18.73 -2.48
C ALA A 122 -2.65 17.34 -2.20
N LEU A 123 -3.46 17.20 -1.15
CA LEU A 123 -4.14 15.96 -0.77
C LEU A 123 -5.64 16.08 -1.02
N PHE A 124 -6.19 15.18 -1.83
CA PHE A 124 -7.63 15.06 -2.03
C PHE A 124 -8.15 13.90 -1.17
N GLY A 125 -8.92 14.25 -0.13
CA GLY A 125 -9.42 13.35 0.90
C GLY A 125 -8.58 13.32 2.19
N THR A 126 -9.18 12.80 3.25
CA THR A 126 -8.69 12.86 4.64
C THR A 126 -8.52 11.47 5.30
N GLY A 127 -8.86 10.41 4.56
CA GLY A 127 -8.85 9.04 5.07
C GLY A 127 -7.45 8.45 5.29
N VAL A 128 -7.42 7.18 5.70
CA VAL A 128 -6.18 6.46 6.05
C VAL A 128 -5.12 6.45 4.95
N GLN A 129 -5.53 6.49 3.68
CA GLN A 129 -4.59 6.55 2.56
C GLN A 129 -4.00 7.96 2.40
N ALA A 130 -4.81 9.02 2.54
CA ALA A 130 -4.31 10.39 2.43
C ALA A 130 -3.26 10.69 3.50
N GLN A 131 -3.53 10.29 4.74
CA GLN A 131 -2.58 10.43 5.86
C GLN A 131 -1.28 9.64 5.61
N ALA A 132 -1.36 8.41 5.10
CA ALA A 132 -0.18 7.62 4.76
C ALA A 132 0.64 8.24 3.61
N HIS A 133 -0.02 8.86 2.61
CA HIS A 133 0.67 9.57 1.53
C HIS A 133 1.33 10.84 2.05
N ALA A 134 0.64 11.63 2.87
CA ALA A 134 1.19 12.83 3.51
C ALA A 134 2.51 12.49 4.21
N LEU A 135 2.47 11.51 5.11
CA LEU A 135 3.63 11.08 5.89
C LEU A 135 4.80 10.65 4.98
N GLN A 136 4.57 9.72 4.05
CA GLN A 136 5.67 9.20 3.23
C GLN A 136 6.19 10.22 2.20
N MET A 137 5.34 11.11 1.69
CA MET A 137 5.77 12.20 0.80
C MET A 137 6.60 13.24 1.55
N SER A 138 6.23 13.61 2.79
CA SER A 138 7.02 14.51 3.64
C SER A 138 8.36 13.91 4.04
N MET A 139 8.47 12.58 4.15
CA MET A 139 9.76 11.91 4.32
C MET A 139 10.63 11.90 3.04
N ALA A 140 10.00 12.00 1.87
CA ALA A 140 10.68 11.85 0.58
C ALA A 140 11.03 13.18 -0.10
N PHE A 141 10.30 14.24 0.24
CA PHE A 141 10.43 15.58 -0.33
C PHE A 141 10.52 16.61 0.80
N PRO A 142 11.24 17.72 0.58
CA PRO A 142 11.40 18.73 1.59
C PRO A 142 10.19 19.69 1.57
N LEU A 143 9.02 19.13 1.89
CA LEU A 143 7.73 19.81 1.90
C LEU A 143 7.69 20.87 3.00
N GLU A 144 7.06 21.99 2.68
CA GLU A 144 6.83 23.14 3.56
C GLU A 144 5.33 23.34 3.81
N GLU A 145 4.45 22.85 2.93
CA GLU A 145 3.00 23.01 3.02
C GLU A 145 2.25 21.79 2.45
N ILE A 146 1.18 21.36 3.12
CA ILE A 146 0.27 20.31 2.67
C ILE A 146 -1.15 20.89 2.60
N VAL A 147 -1.67 21.12 1.40
CA VAL A 147 -3.04 21.62 1.23
C VAL A 147 -4.02 20.45 1.16
N ILE A 148 -5.04 20.44 2.02
CA ILE A 148 -6.08 19.41 2.03
C ILE A 148 -7.34 19.90 1.31
N CYS A 149 -7.85 19.07 0.40
CA CYS A 149 -9.16 19.19 -0.19
C CYS A 149 -10.03 18.01 0.33
N PRO A 150 -10.75 18.21 1.45
CA PRO A 150 -11.57 17.16 2.05
C PRO A 150 -12.85 16.91 1.25
N PHE A 151 -13.34 15.65 1.28
CA PHE A 151 -14.75 15.35 0.97
C PHE A 151 -15.60 15.50 2.23
N ASP A 152 -15.08 14.97 3.35
CA ASP A 152 -15.57 15.17 4.70
C ASP A 152 -14.46 15.83 5.54
N ASP A 153 -14.85 16.65 6.52
CA ASP A 153 -13.93 17.39 7.41
C ASP A 153 -13.95 16.82 8.84
N PRO A 154 -13.24 15.70 9.10
CA PRO A 154 -13.19 15.12 10.43
C PRO A 154 -12.39 16.02 11.38
N PRO A 155 -12.89 16.30 12.61
CA PRO A 155 -12.23 17.19 13.55
C PRO A 155 -10.75 16.85 13.78
N GLY A 156 -9.90 17.88 13.76
CA GLY A 156 -8.46 17.78 14.05
C GLY A 156 -7.68 16.96 13.03
N ILE A 157 -8.15 16.83 11.78
CA ILE A 157 -7.39 16.13 10.75
C ILE A 157 -6.12 16.87 10.33
N GLU A 158 -6.21 18.19 10.21
CA GLU A 158 -5.08 19.07 9.87
C GLU A 158 -3.99 18.93 10.93
N ASP A 159 -4.34 19.11 12.20
CA ASP A 159 -3.42 18.94 13.34
C ASP A 159 -2.74 17.56 13.35
N ARG A 160 -3.50 16.49 13.08
CA ARG A 160 -2.95 15.12 13.04
C ARG A 160 -1.96 14.94 11.88
N ILE A 161 -2.27 15.46 10.70
CA ILE A 161 -1.36 15.38 9.55
C ILE A 161 -0.13 16.24 9.80
N ALA A 162 -0.29 17.46 10.31
CA ALA A 162 0.79 18.37 10.65
C ALA A 162 1.74 17.74 11.68
N ALA A 163 1.20 17.20 12.76
CA ALA A 163 1.97 16.53 13.81
C ALA A 163 2.70 15.28 13.30
N ALA A 164 2.07 14.48 12.44
CA ALA A 164 2.69 13.27 11.88
C ALA A 164 3.80 13.59 10.87
N CYS A 165 3.63 14.67 10.09
CA CYS A 165 4.54 15.02 9.00
C CYS A 165 5.65 15.99 9.40
N GLY A 166 5.42 16.82 10.43
CA GLY A 166 6.28 17.97 10.73
C GLY A 166 6.25 19.04 9.64
N VAL A 167 5.10 19.21 8.99
CA VAL A 167 4.88 20.14 7.87
C VAL A 167 3.58 20.92 8.13
N ASP A 168 3.52 22.18 7.73
CA ASP A 168 2.31 23.00 7.86
C ASP A 168 1.20 22.44 6.95
N VAL A 169 -0.04 22.47 7.45
CA VAL A 169 -1.24 21.94 6.77
C VAL A 169 -2.29 23.04 6.66
#